data_AF-A0A242K566-F1
#
_entry.id   AF-A0A242K566-F1
#
_cell.length_a   1.000
_cell.length_b   1.000
_cell.length_c   1.000
_cell.angle_alpha   90.00
_cell.angle_beta   90.00
_cell.angle_gamma   90.00
#
_symmetry.space_group_name_H-M   'P 1'
#
loop_
_entity.id
_entity.type
_entity.pdbx_description
1 polymer ?
#
loop_
_entity_poly.entity_id
_entity_poly.type
_entity_poly.pdbx_seq_one_letter_code
_entity_poly.pdbx_strand_id
1 'polypeptide(L)'
;MNKKMDIKVIVLCAIAVVMNVILGTVIAYLNIPLVYLSGIGTIFIAVNFKMRYGVITGFTTHLLLAIIHGPSSLAFGLSSMVNAIVANVCSRRKFNVVQAVVTGILISLIGSLVSVCIRLVLYGGFSNSITDVLILAVRSSGVAMFIAAYIGAVTDSIFDKILSCLLVMQLSKLPQLKKFFTSSVFADIEESS
;
A
#
# COMPACT_ATOMS: atom_id res chain seq x y z
N MET A 1 10.25 0.85 27.08
CA MET A 1 9.15 0.24 26.29
C MET A 1 7.82 0.78 26.82
N ASN A 2 7.33 1.85 26.21
CA ASN A 2 6.22 2.65 26.75
C ASN A 2 4.85 2.05 26.38
N LYS A 3 4.34 1.17 27.25
CA LYS A 3 3.17 0.29 27.01
C LYS A 3 1.90 1.01 26.52
N LYS A 4 1.67 2.27 26.95
CA LYS A 4 0.50 3.06 26.53
C LYS A 4 0.57 3.54 25.08
N MET A 5 1.77 3.81 24.57
CA MET A 5 1.98 4.30 23.22
C MET A 5 1.86 3.16 22.20
N ASP A 6 2.40 1.98 22.52
CA ASP A 6 2.26 0.79 21.69
C ASP A 6 0.79 0.41 21.46
N ILE A 7 -0.05 0.49 22.50
CA ILE A 7 -1.49 0.18 22.38
C ILE A 7 -2.18 1.13 21.39
N LYS A 8 -1.90 2.44 21.45
CA LYS A 8 -2.51 3.41 20.52
C LYS A 8 -2.12 3.13 19.06
N VAL A 9 -0.85 2.81 18.81
CA VAL A 9 -0.38 2.49 17.46
C VAL A 9 -1.02 1.20 16.95
N ILE A 10 -1.15 0.18 17.80
CA ILE A 10 -1.82 -1.08 17.45
C ILE A 10 -3.30 -0.84 17.10
N VAL A 11 -4.02 -0.01 17.86
CA VAL A 11 -5.41 0.37 17.56
C VAL A 11 -5.49 1.08 16.20
N LEU A 12 -4.57 2.00 15.91
CA LEU A 12 -4.52 2.66 14.60
C LEU A 12 -4.20 1.69 13.47
N CYS A 13 -3.34 0.70 13.70
CA CYS A 13 -3.09 -0.36 12.73
C CYS A 13 -4.36 -1.17 12.45
N ALA A 14 -5.13 -1.52 13.48
CA ALA A 14 -6.40 -2.23 13.31
C ALA A 14 -7.42 -1.40 12.50
N ILE A 15 -7.54 -0.10 12.80
CA ILE A 15 -8.39 0.82 12.02
C ILE A 15 -7.89 0.89 10.57
N ALA A 16 -6.58 1.01 10.35
CA ALA A 16 -6.00 1.06 9.01
C ALA A 16 -6.27 -0.22 8.21
N VAL A 17 -6.20 -1.40 8.84
CA VAL A 17 -6.57 -2.68 8.22
C VAL A 17 -8.03 -2.65 7.78
N VAL A 18 -8.95 -2.30 8.68
CA VAL A 18 -10.38 -2.26 8.37
C VAL A 18 -10.68 -1.25 7.26
N MET A 19 -10.07 -0.07 7.32
CA MET A 19 -10.20 0.95 6.28
C MET A 19 -9.72 0.47 4.92
N ASN A 20 -8.58 -0.22 4.85
CA ASN A 20 -8.06 -0.79 3.61
C ASN A 20 -9.06 -1.78 2.98
N VAL A 21 -9.65 -2.65 3.81
CA VAL A 21 -10.65 -3.63 3.33
C VAL A 21 -11.90 -2.92 2.83
N ILE A 22 -12.47 -2.02 3.62
CA ILE A 22 -13.72 -1.31 3.26
C ILE A 22 -13.51 -0.47 2.01
N LEU A 23 -12.45 0.33 1.93
CA LEU A 23 -12.17 1.17 0.76
C LEU A 23 -11.93 0.33 -0.50
N GLY A 24 -11.11 -0.72 -0.38
CA GLY A 24 -10.85 -1.63 -1.49
C GLY A 24 -12.14 -2.27 -2.02
N THR A 25 -13.01 -2.74 -1.11
CA THR A 25 -14.28 -3.35 -1.45
C THR A 25 -15.27 -2.33 -2.05
N VAL A 26 -15.42 -1.15 -1.46
CA VAL A 26 -16.34 -0.09 -1.97
C VAL A 26 -15.92 0.36 -3.36
N ILE A 27 -14.63 0.57 -3.59
CA ILE A 27 -14.15 1.01 -4.91
C ILE A 27 -14.32 -0.10 -5.96
N ALA A 28 -14.09 -1.36 -5.58
CA ALA A 28 -14.38 -2.49 -6.44
C ALA A 28 -15.88 -2.54 -6.82
N TYR A 29 -16.79 -2.28 -5.87
CA TYR A 29 -18.23 -2.20 -6.16
C TYR A 29 -18.61 -1.03 -7.07
N LEU A 30 -17.95 0.12 -6.91
CA LEU A 30 -18.15 1.30 -7.75
C LEU A 30 -17.51 1.18 -9.14
N ASN A 31 -16.74 0.11 -9.40
CA ASN A 31 -16.02 -0.13 -10.65
C ASN A 31 -15.17 1.06 -11.11
N ILE A 32 -14.55 1.79 -10.17
CA ILE A 32 -13.65 2.88 -10.52
C ILE A 32 -12.38 2.28 -11.13
N PRO A 33 -12.04 2.61 -12.39
CA PRO A 33 -10.86 2.05 -13.02
C PRO A 33 -9.58 2.62 -12.40
N LEU A 34 -8.55 1.78 -12.26
CA LEU A 34 -7.16 2.14 -11.92
C LEU A 34 -6.93 2.76 -10.53
N VAL A 35 -7.96 2.77 -9.69
CA VAL A 35 -7.91 3.34 -8.33
C VAL A 35 -8.54 2.33 -7.39
N TYR A 36 -7.87 2.00 -6.28
CA TYR A 36 -8.34 0.97 -5.34
C TYR A 36 -8.31 1.44 -3.89
N LEU A 37 -7.45 2.41 -3.54
CA LEU A 37 -7.15 2.95 -2.20
C LEU A 37 -6.90 1.89 -1.12
N SER A 38 -6.74 0.62 -1.50
CA SER A 38 -6.64 -0.54 -0.60
C SER A 38 -5.34 -0.57 0.21
N GLY A 39 -4.37 0.28 -0.15
CA GLY A 39 -3.11 0.42 0.58
C GLY A 39 -2.98 1.72 1.37
N ILE A 40 -4.00 2.58 1.40
CA ILE A 40 -3.85 3.94 1.97
C ILE A 40 -3.53 3.90 3.47
N GLY A 41 -4.19 3.01 4.22
CA GLY A 41 -3.94 2.83 5.65
C GLY A 41 -2.56 2.25 5.92
N THR A 42 -2.10 1.31 5.09
CA THR A 42 -0.76 0.74 5.18
C THR A 42 0.31 1.79 4.96
N ILE A 43 0.17 2.60 3.91
CA ILE A 43 1.09 3.70 3.60
C ILE A 43 1.04 4.75 4.71
N PHE A 44 -0.15 5.07 5.23
CA PHE A 44 -0.31 6.01 6.32
C PHE A 44 0.46 5.58 7.57
N ILE A 45 0.30 4.33 8.00
CA ILE A 45 1.02 3.79 9.16
C ILE A 45 2.52 3.75 8.88
N ALA A 46 2.92 3.34 7.68
CA ALA A 46 4.32 3.30 7.28
C ALA A 46 4.99 4.67 7.26
N VAL A 47 4.28 5.74 6.88
CA VAL A 47 4.83 7.10 6.81
C VAL A 47 4.91 7.75 8.20
N ASN A 48 3.90 7.55 9.04
CA ASN A 48 3.79 8.27 10.32
C ASN A 48 4.40 7.51 11.51
N PHE A 49 4.59 6.19 11.41
CA PHE A 49 5.11 5.35 12.49
C PHE A 49 6.33 4.53 12.07
N LYS A 50 6.79 3.65 12.96
CA LYS A 50 7.92 2.73 12.69
C LYS A 50 7.52 1.74 11.58
N MET A 51 8.47 1.45 10.68
CA MET A 51 8.31 0.55 9.53
C MET A 51 7.60 -0.77 9.89
N ARG A 52 7.94 -1.36 11.04
CA ARG A 52 7.34 -2.61 11.53
C ARG A 52 5.82 -2.58 11.57
N TYR A 53 5.22 -1.47 11.98
CA TYR A 53 3.76 -1.34 12.07
C TYR A 53 3.12 -1.25 10.69
N GLY A 54 3.76 -0.58 9.74
CA GLY A 54 3.29 -0.52 8.35
C GLY A 54 3.32 -1.90 7.70
N VAL A 55 4.41 -2.65 7.88
CA VAL A 55 4.57 -4.02 7.38
C VAL A 55 3.51 -4.95 7.96
N ILE A 56 3.30 -4.91 9.28
CA ILE A 56 2.26 -5.71 9.95
C ILE A 56 0.87 -5.32 9.43
N THR A 57 0.56 -4.03 9.33
CA THR A 57 -0.73 -3.54 8.82
C THR A 57 -1.00 -4.04 7.39
N GLY A 58 0.00 -3.94 6.50
CA GLY A 58 -0.11 -4.40 5.12
C GLY A 58 -0.32 -5.91 5.01
N PHE A 59 0.44 -6.69 5.78
CA PHE A 59 0.30 -8.14 5.82
C PHE A 59 -1.06 -8.58 6.40
N THR A 60 -1.45 -8.02 7.54
CA THR A 60 -2.74 -8.32 8.19
C THR A 60 -3.93 -7.93 7.32
N THR A 61 -3.83 -6.84 6.55
CA THR A 61 -4.85 -6.48 5.55
C THR A 61 -5.07 -7.62 4.57
N HIS A 62 -4.00 -8.16 3.99
CA HIS A 62 -4.10 -9.26 3.03
C HIS A 62 -4.48 -10.60 3.67
N LEU A 63 -4.12 -10.82 4.93
CA LEU A 63 -4.61 -11.97 5.70
C LEU A 63 -6.13 -11.91 5.88
N LEU A 64 -6.68 -10.74 6.20
CA LEU A 64 -8.13 -10.55 6.31
C LEU A 64 -8.81 -10.69 4.94
N LEU A 65 -8.25 -10.11 3.89
CA LEU A 65 -8.74 -10.30 2.52
C LEU A 65 -8.70 -11.78 2.11
N ALA A 66 -7.71 -12.55 2.56
CA ALA A 66 -7.63 -13.97 2.25
C ALA A 66 -8.78 -14.78 2.83
N ILE A 67 -9.26 -14.39 4.02
CA ILE A 67 -10.43 -15.01 4.66
C ILE A 67 -11.72 -14.62 3.91
N ILE A 68 -11.84 -13.38 3.45
CA ILE A 68 -13.07 -12.85 2.84
C ILE A 68 -13.20 -13.23 1.36
N HIS A 69 -12.13 -13.08 0.58
CA HIS A 69 -12.12 -13.20 -0.88
C HIS A 69 -11.36 -14.43 -1.39
N GLY A 70 -10.70 -15.18 -0.49
CA GLY A 70 -10.03 -16.44 -0.81
C GLY A 70 -8.50 -16.41 -0.66
N PRO A 71 -7.87 -17.59 -0.52
CA PRO A 71 -6.50 -17.76 -0.01
C PRO A 71 -5.42 -17.15 -0.90
N SER A 72 -5.69 -16.97 -2.20
CA SER A 72 -4.76 -16.33 -3.14
C SER A 72 -4.42 -14.88 -2.77
N SER A 73 -5.32 -14.19 -2.08
CA SER A 73 -5.09 -12.81 -1.59
C SER A 73 -3.93 -12.70 -0.59
N LEU A 74 -3.62 -13.80 0.10
CA LEU A 74 -2.54 -13.86 1.10
C LEU A 74 -1.17 -13.60 0.46
N ALA A 75 -0.93 -14.14 -0.74
CA ALA A 75 0.34 -13.98 -1.45
C ALA A 75 0.64 -12.50 -1.74
N PHE A 76 -0.39 -11.71 -2.07
CA PHE A 76 -0.28 -10.28 -2.29
C PHE A 76 0.07 -9.49 -1.02
N GLY A 77 -0.04 -10.10 0.17
CA GLY A 77 0.47 -9.54 1.42
C GLY A 77 1.96 -9.22 1.35
N LEU A 78 2.76 -10.03 0.64
CA LEU A 78 4.20 -9.75 0.44
C LEU A 78 4.42 -8.46 -0.35
N SER A 79 3.64 -8.23 -1.41
CA SER A 79 3.67 -6.97 -2.17
C SER A 79 3.28 -5.78 -1.29
N SER A 80 2.26 -5.94 -0.44
CA SER A 80 1.84 -4.90 0.51
C SER A 80 2.92 -4.56 1.56
N MET A 81 3.67 -5.56 2.04
CA MET A 81 4.81 -5.35 2.93
C MET A 81 5.91 -4.53 2.24
N VAL A 82 6.22 -4.85 0.98
CA VAL A 82 7.21 -4.12 0.17
C VAL A 82 6.76 -2.68 -0.03
N ASN A 83 5.49 -2.45 -0.34
CA ASN A 83 4.92 -1.11 -0.45
C ASN A 83 5.08 -0.30 0.85
N ALA A 84 4.85 -0.92 2.01
CA ALA A 84 5.05 -0.28 3.31
C ALA A 84 6.53 0.07 3.57
N ILE A 85 7.45 -0.81 3.21
CA ILE A 85 8.89 -0.56 3.35
C ILE A 85 9.32 0.63 2.49
N VAL A 86 8.95 0.62 1.21
CA VAL A 86 9.27 1.71 0.27
C VAL A 86 8.67 3.03 0.76
N ALA A 87 7.40 3.04 1.17
CA ALA A 87 6.73 4.22 1.73
C ALA A 87 7.47 4.78 2.94
N ASN A 88 7.88 3.92 3.87
CA ASN A 88 8.58 4.33 5.09
C ASN A 88 9.99 4.88 4.78
N VAL A 89 10.75 4.24 3.89
CA VAL A 89 12.10 4.68 3.52
C VAL A 89 12.06 6.03 2.82
N CYS A 90 11.15 6.21 1.86
CA CYS A 90 11.06 7.46 1.09
C CYS A 90 10.55 8.65 1.92
N SER A 91 9.80 8.40 3.01
CA SER A 91 9.21 9.47 3.83
C SER A 91 10.07 9.95 5.00
N ARG A 92 11.25 9.36 5.26
CA ARG A 92 12.09 9.68 6.44
C ARG A 92 12.61 11.11 6.53
N ARG A 93 12.67 11.86 5.42
CA ARG A 93 13.18 13.25 5.41
C ARG A 93 12.05 14.27 5.42
N LYS A 94 11.25 14.35 4.33
CA LYS A 94 10.20 15.38 4.17
C LYS A 94 9.10 14.92 3.23
N PHE A 95 7.98 14.43 3.77
CA PHE A 95 6.85 14.00 2.94
C PHE A 95 6.07 15.20 2.34
N ASN A 96 6.64 15.80 1.29
CA ASN A 96 6.09 16.88 0.47
C ASN A 96 5.42 16.32 -0.79
N VAL A 97 4.75 17.17 -1.58
CA VAL A 97 4.02 16.76 -2.80
C VAL A 97 4.93 15.98 -3.75
N VAL A 98 6.13 16.51 -4.01
CA VAL A 98 7.13 15.87 -4.88
C VAL A 98 7.55 14.51 -4.32
N GLN A 99 7.86 14.41 -3.01
CA GLN A 99 8.23 13.14 -2.40
C GLN A 99 7.07 12.14 -2.42
N ALA A 100 5.82 12.57 -2.22
CA ALA A 100 4.65 11.71 -2.27
C ALA A 100 4.44 11.12 -3.68
N VAL A 101 4.60 11.94 -4.74
CA VAL A 101 4.52 11.47 -6.13
C VAL A 101 5.65 10.47 -6.43
N VAL A 102 6.89 10.82 -6.10
CA VAL A 102 8.04 9.92 -6.30
C VAL A 102 7.88 8.61 -5.54
N THR A 103 7.40 8.68 -4.29
CA THR A 103 7.13 7.50 -3.47
C THR A 103 6.04 6.63 -4.10
N GLY A 104 4.95 7.23 -4.59
CA GLY A 104 3.89 6.50 -5.30
C GLY A 104 4.39 5.77 -6.55
N ILE A 105 5.25 6.43 -7.35
CA ILE A 105 5.89 5.83 -8.52
C ILE A 105 6.79 4.66 -8.10
N LEU A 106 7.66 4.85 -7.10
CA LEU A 106 8.55 3.79 -6.61
C LEU A 106 7.78 2.60 -6.05
N ILE A 107 6.71 2.85 -5.28
CA ILE A 107 5.82 1.81 -4.78
C ILE A 107 5.18 1.06 -5.94
N SER A 108 4.67 1.77 -6.96
CA SER A 108 4.09 1.12 -8.14
C SER A 108 5.11 0.26 -8.88
N LEU A 109 6.31 0.76 -9.15
CA LEU A 109 7.33 0.00 -9.88
C LEU A 109 7.83 -1.22 -9.11
N ILE A 110 8.19 -1.04 -7.83
CA ILE A 110 8.77 -2.09 -6.99
C ILE A 110 7.68 -3.08 -6.54
N GLY A 111 6.54 -2.58 -6.09
CA GLY A 111 5.39 -3.39 -5.70
C GLY A 111 4.83 -4.21 -6.86
N SER A 112 4.79 -3.65 -8.07
CA SER A 112 4.34 -4.39 -9.26
C SER A 112 5.26 -5.53 -9.64
N LEU A 113 6.58 -5.42 -9.43
CA LEU A 113 7.50 -6.54 -9.69
C LEU A 113 7.14 -7.76 -8.85
N VAL A 114 6.94 -7.55 -7.55
CA VAL A 114 6.54 -8.62 -6.62
C VAL A 114 5.15 -9.15 -6.97
N SER A 115 4.24 -8.25 -7.32
CA SER A 115 2.87 -8.61 -7.69
C SER A 115 2.82 -9.44 -8.97
N VAL A 116 3.68 -9.18 -9.95
CA VAL A 116 3.76 -9.95 -11.20
C VAL A 116 4.26 -11.36 -10.97
N CYS A 117 5.28 -11.54 -10.12
CA CYS A 117 5.75 -12.87 -9.76
C CYS A 117 4.60 -13.72 -9.18
N ILE A 118 3.78 -13.12 -8.31
CA ILE A 118 2.59 -13.76 -7.76
C ILE A 118 1.55 -14.02 -8.85
N ARG A 119 1.27 -13.03 -9.73
CA ARG A 119 0.28 -13.16 -10.81
C ARG A 119 0.64 -14.27 -11.81
N LEU A 120 1.92 -14.45 -12.11
CA LEU A 120 2.38 -15.51 -13.02
C LEU A 120 2.15 -16.90 -12.45
N VAL A 121 2.42 -17.09 -11.16
CA VAL A 121 2.25 -18.39 -10.49
C VAL A 121 0.78 -18.73 -10.29
N LEU A 122 -0.05 -17.75 -9.90
CA LEU A 122 -1.44 -18.01 -9.50
C LEU A 122 -2.46 -17.83 -10.64
N TYR A 123 -2.18 -16.97 -11.61
CA TYR A 123 -3.16 -16.54 -12.63
C TYR A 123 -2.57 -16.54 -14.05
N GLY A 124 -1.39 -17.15 -14.26
CA GLY A 124 -0.73 -17.17 -15.56
C GLY A 124 -0.27 -15.78 -16.07
N GLY A 125 -0.27 -14.77 -15.20
CA GLY A 125 0.15 -13.39 -15.50
C GLY A 125 -0.99 -12.39 -15.65
N PHE A 126 -2.24 -12.85 -15.63
CA PHE A 126 -3.42 -11.98 -15.65
C PHE A 126 -3.83 -11.52 -14.24
N SER A 127 -4.75 -10.56 -14.18
CA SER A 127 -5.15 -9.90 -12.94
C SER A 127 -6.64 -9.77 -12.73
N ASN A 128 -7.46 -10.23 -13.68
CA ASN A 128 -8.90 -10.04 -13.72
C ASN A 128 -9.30 -8.56 -13.60
N SER A 129 -8.47 -7.66 -14.15
CA SER A 129 -8.69 -6.22 -14.20
C SER A 129 -8.90 -5.77 -15.64
N ILE A 130 -9.38 -4.54 -15.83
CA ILE A 130 -9.51 -3.88 -17.14
C ILE A 130 -8.15 -3.83 -17.87
N THR A 131 -7.06 -3.85 -17.11
CA THR A 131 -5.68 -3.88 -17.64
C THR A 131 -5.31 -5.22 -18.31
N ASP A 132 -6.09 -6.28 -18.17
CA ASP A 132 -5.84 -7.55 -18.85
C ASP A 132 -5.97 -7.44 -20.38
N VAL A 133 -6.81 -6.52 -20.87
CA VAL A 133 -6.89 -6.19 -22.32
C VAL A 133 -5.56 -5.63 -22.81
N LEU A 134 -4.93 -4.76 -22.01
CA LEU A 134 -3.60 -4.23 -22.31
C LEU A 134 -2.54 -5.33 -22.28
N ILE A 135 -2.58 -6.22 -21.27
CA ILE A 135 -1.67 -7.37 -21.17
C ILE A 135 -1.79 -8.24 -22.44
N LEU A 136 -3.02 -8.53 -22.89
CA LEU A 136 -3.26 -9.32 -24.09
C LEU A 136 -2.73 -8.64 -25.36
N ALA A 137 -2.95 -7.33 -25.51
CA ALA A 137 -2.47 -6.56 -26.66
C ALA A 137 -0.93 -6.48 -26.72
N VAL A 138 -0.27 -6.33 -25.57
CA VAL A 138 1.19 -6.37 -25.50
C VAL A 138 1.69 -7.79 -25.79
N ARG A 139 1.01 -8.80 -25.28
CA ARG A 139 1.37 -10.21 -25.50
C ARG A 139 1.20 -10.64 -26.96
N SER A 140 0.17 -10.16 -27.66
CA SER A 140 -0.06 -10.45 -29.07
C SER A 140 1.04 -9.88 -29.98
N SER A 141 1.78 -8.88 -29.51
CA SER A 141 2.96 -8.32 -30.18
C SER A 141 4.23 -9.19 -30.03
N GLY A 142 4.11 -10.37 -29.41
CA GLY A 142 5.21 -11.33 -29.23
C GLY A 142 6.04 -11.12 -27.95
N VAL A 143 5.74 -10.09 -27.16
CA VAL A 143 6.45 -9.78 -25.90
C VAL A 143 6.23 -10.89 -24.87
N ALA A 144 7.27 -11.23 -24.09
CA ALA A 144 7.18 -12.25 -23.03
C ALA A 144 6.06 -11.94 -22.01
N MET A 145 5.37 -12.98 -21.52
CA MET A 145 4.22 -12.83 -20.60
C MET A 145 4.60 -12.05 -19.32
N PHE A 146 5.83 -12.24 -18.82
CA PHE A 146 6.34 -11.50 -17.67
C PHE A 146 6.31 -9.98 -17.90
N ILE A 147 6.80 -9.52 -19.05
CA ILE A 147 6.89 -8.09 -19.38
C ILE A 147 5.48 -7.53 -19.63
N ALA A 148 4.63 -8.27 -20.34
CA ALA A 148 3.24 -7.87 -20.57
C ALA A 148 2.48 -7.71 -19.25
N ALA A 149 2.58 -8.70 -18.35
CA ALA A 149 1.98 -8.66 -17.02
C ALA A 149 2.54 -7.51 -16.16
N TYR A 150 3.83 -7.20 -16.29
CA TYR A 150 4.45 -6.07 -15.59
C TYR A 150 3.95 -4.72 -16.06
N ILE A 151 3.83 -4.51 -17.37
CA ILE A 151 3.23 -3.29 -17.92
C ILE A 151 1.80 -3.14 -17.43
N GLY A 152 1.01 -4.22 -17.45
CA GLY A 152 -0.34 -4.23 -16.90
C GLY A 152 -0.37 -3.87 -15.42
N ALA A 153 0.43 -4.53 -14.58
CA ALA A 153 0.46 -4.30 -13.13
C ALA A 153 0.93 -2.89 -12.73
N VAL A 154 1.92 -2.33 -13.44
CA VAL A 154 2.35 -0.94 -13.22
C VAL A 154 1.23 0.02 -13.61
N THR A 155 0.60 -0.19 -14.77
CA THR A 155 -0.52 0.66 -15.23
C THR A 155 -1.69 0.63 -14.24
N ASP A 156 -2.02 -0.55 -13.72
CA ASP A 156 -3.10 -0.80 -12.76
C ASP A 156 -2.84 -0.11 -11.40
N SER A 157 -1.58 0.00 -11.00
CA SER A 157 -1.20 0.46 -9.67
C SER A 157 -0.67 1.90 -9.62
N ILE A 158 -0.20 2.48 -10.73
CA ILE A 158 0.51 3.76 -10.70
C ILE A 158 -0.39 4.91 -10.23
N PHE A 159 -1.62 4.98 -10.75
CA PHE A 159 -2.60 6.00 -10.36
C PHE A 159 -3.01 5.82 -8.88
N ASP A 160 -3.35 4.58 -8.50
CA ASP A 160 -3.68 4.22 -7.13
C ASP A 160 -2.59 4.63 -6.13
N LYS A 161 -1.31 4.31 -6.39
CA LYS A 161 -0.21 4.53 -5.45
C LYS A 161 0.20 6.00 -5.36
N ILE A 162 0.16 6.74 -6.48
CA ILE A 162 0.38 8.19 -6.46
C ILE A 162 -0.73 8.88 -5.67
N LEU A 163 -2.00 8.56 -5.96
CA LEU A 163 -3.14 9.16 -5.28
C LEU A 163 -3.13 8.82 -3.78
N SER A 164 -2.88 7.55 -3.43
CA SER A 164 -2.77 7.12 -2.03
C SER A 164 -1.67 7.88 -1.28
N CYS A 165 -0.49 8.05 -1.88
CA CYS A 165 0.61 8.80 -1.25
C CYS A 165 0.26 10.29 -1.07
N LEU A 166 -0.40 10.91 -2.05
CA LEU A 166 -0.85 12.30 -1.96
C LEU A 166 -1.91 12.49 -0.87
N LEU A 167 -2.86 11.57 -0.77
CA LEU A 167 -3.87 11.59 0.29
C LEU A 167 -3.23 11.40 1.67
N VAL A 168 -2.32 10.42 1.82
CA VAL A 168 -1.57 10.22 3.07
C VAL A 168 -0.78 11.47 3.44
N MET A 169 -0.16 12.14 2.48
CA MET A 169 0.55 13.39 2.72
C MET A 169 -0.39 14.48 3.28
N GLN A 170 -1.58 14.65 2.70
CA GLN A 170 -2.56 15.62 3.20
C GLN A 170 -3.06 15.24 4.59
N LEU A 171 -3.40 13.96 4.81
CA LEU A 171 -3.84 13.46 6.11
C LEU A 171 -2.76 13.68 7.19
N SER A 172 -1.50 13.45 6.86
CA SER A 172 -0.37 13.64 7.80
C SER A 172 -0.13 15.12 8.15
N LYS A 173 -0.63 16.06 7.34
CA LYS A 173 -0.55 17.50 7.60
C LYS A 173 -1.70 18.03 8.45
N LEU A 174 -2.79 17.26 8.62
CA LEU A 174 -3.94 17.71 9.40
C LEU A 174 -3.56 17.94 10.88
N PRO A 175 -3.85 19.13 11.44
CA PRO A 175 -3.41 19.52 12.78
C PRO A 175 -4.01 18.63 13.90
N GLN A 176 -5.21 18.08 13.68
CA GLN A 176 -5.85 17.17 14.63
C GLN A 176 -5.12 15.83 14.73
N LEU A 177 -4.65 15.30 13.60
CA LEU A 177 -3.85 14.09 13.54
C LEU A 177 -2.44 14.34 14.08
N LYS A 178 -1.84 15.50 13.76
CA LYS A 178 -0.56 15.94 14.33
C LYS A 178 -0.58 15.98 15.86
N LYS A 179 -1.62 16.53 16.50
CA LYS A 179 -1.72 16.53 17.98
C LYS A 179 -1.74 15.12 18.56
N PHE A 180 -2.38 14.18 17.88
CA PHE A 180 -2.42 12.77 18.28
C PHE A 180 -1.04 12.07 18.15
N PHE A 181 -0.23 12.47 17.15
CA PHE A 181 1.09 11.89 16.87
C PHE A 181 2.27 12.58 17.57
N THR A 182 2.20 13.90 17.79
CA THR A 182 3.21 14.67 18.52
C THR A 182 3.33 14.18 19.97
N SER A 183 2.21 13.80 20.61
CA SER A 183 2.25 13.18 21.95
C SER A 183 2.95 11.81 21.98
N SER A 184 3.06 11.12 20.84
CA SER A 184 3.79 9.84 20.73
C SER A 184 5.25 10.02 20.31
N VAL A 185 5.57 11.01 19.47
CA VAL A 185 6.97 11.25 19.04
C VAL A 185 7.77 11.95 20.14
N PHE A 186 7.18 12.87 20.90
CA PHE A 186 7.89 13.53 22.02
C PHE A 186 8.21 12.58 23.17
N ALA A 187 7.41 11.52 23.38
CA ALA A 187 7.72 10.49 24.38
C ALA A 187 8.92 9.60 23.99
N ASP A 188 9.23 9.45 22.70
CA ASP A 188 10.40 8.69 22.22
C ASP A 188 11.68 9.56 22.20
N ILE A 189 11.58 10.90 22.14
CA ILE A 189 12.75 11.82 22.15
C ILE A 189 13.31 11.99 23.57
N GLU A 190 12.43 12.08 24.57
CA GLU A 190 12.80 12.22 25.99
C GLU A 190 13.44 10.95 26.57
N GLU A 191 13.26 9.80 25.93
CA GLU A 191 13.87 8.51 26.31
C GLU A 191 15.24 8.27 25.60
N SER A 192 15.70 9.24 24.78
CA SER A 192 16.99 9.20 24.06
C SER A 192 18.04 10.23 24.54
N SER A 193 17.72 10.97 25.61
CA SER A 193 18.61 11.91 26.33
C SER A 193 18.80 11.44 27.77
#